data_AF-A0A842ML46-F1
#
_entry.id   AF-A0A842ML46-F1
#
_cell.length_a   1.000
_cell.length_b   1.000
_cell.length_c   1.000
_cell.angle_alpha   90.00
_cell.angle_beta   90.00
_cell.angle_gamma   90.00
#
_symmetry.space_group_name_H-M   'P 1'
#
loop_
_entity.id
_entity.type
_entity.pdbx_description
1 polymer ?
#
loop_
_entity_poly.entity_id
_entity_poly.type
_entity_poly.pdbx_seq_one_letter_code
_entity_poly.pdbx_strand_id
1 'polypeptide(L)'
;MRKRVEGPNDQRGHPTVTYDEIGIRAFLQQNTGSEQLILGQHVKNYDAFMLTSKQVQIKEGDEIQWHDKIFRVAEIIENRSHIECHLKKVEA
;
A
#
# COMPACT_ATOMS: atom_id res chain seq x y z
N MET A 1 -0.27 1.84 8.01
CA MET A 1 -0.47 2.60 6.77
C MET A 1 -0.06 4.03 7.04
N ARG A 2 0.77 4.61 6.17
CA ARG A 2 1.16 6.02 6.18
C ARG A 2 0.43 6.73 5.07
N LYS A 3 -0.34 7.76 5.43
CA LYS A 3 -1.06 8.63 4.49
C LYS A 3 -0.37 9.97 4.42
N ARG A 4 -0.01 10.42 3.22
CA ARG A 4 0.53 11.77 2.98
C ARG A 4 -0.60 12.79 3.13
N VAL A 5 -0.46 13.73 4.05
CA VAL A 5 -1.36 14.87 4.23
C VAL A 5 -0.56 16.14 3.93
N GLU A 6 -1.02 16.92 2.95
CA GLU A 6 -0.47 18.25 2.70
C GLU A 6 -1.11 19.21 3.70
N GLY A 7 -0.29 19.73 4.61
CA GLY A 7 -0.66 20.77 5.56
C GLY A 7 -0.47 22.17 5.00
N PRO A 8 -0.80 23.22 5.78
CA PRO A 8 -0.51 24.59 5.40
C PRO A 8 0.98 24.81 5.13
N ASN A 9 1.30 25.80 4.28
CA ASN A 9 2.68 26.14 3.99
C ASN A 9 3.43 26.54 5.27
N ASP A 10 4.70 26.15 5.36
CA ASP A 10 5.60 26.60 6.41
C ASP A 10 5.85 28.13 6.33
N GLN A 11 6.59 28.69 7.29
CA GLN A 11 6.91 30.13 7.32
C GLN A 11 7.71 30.61 6.09
N ARG A 12 8.19 29.70 5.23
CA ARG A 12 8.95 29.97 4.00
C ARG A 12 8.11 29.74 2.74
N GLY A 13 6.84 29.35 2.87
CA GLY A 13 5.96 29.10 1.74
C GLY A 13 6.05 27.69 1.14
N HIS A 14 6.79 26.77 1.78
CA HIS A 14 6.87 25.39 1.32
C HIS A 14 5.71 24.56 1.87
N PRO A 15 5.11 23.64 1.08
CA PRO A 15 4.04 22.78 1.55
C PRO A 15 4.57 21.85 2.66
N THR A 16 3.95 21.92 3.83
CA THR A 16 4.28 21.01 4.93
C THR A 16 3.66 19.65 4.63
N VAL A 17 4.44 18.57 4.72
CA VAL A 17 3.93 17.20 4.55
C VAL A 17 3.90 16.52 5.90
N THR A 18 2.71 16.17 6.38
CA THR A 18 2.52 15.35 7.58
C THR A 18 2.10 13.95 7.19
N TYR A 19 2.61 12.94 7.90
CA TYR A 19 2.27 11.55 7.67
C TYR A 19 1.39 11.06 8.82
N ASP A 20 0.15 10.67 8.51
CA ASP A 20 -0.72 10.01 9.48
C ASP A 20 -0.43 8.52 9.47
N GLU A 21 -0.09 7.97 10.64
CA GLU A 21 0.11 6.52 10.83
C GLU A 21 -1.15 5.90 11.43
N ILE A 22 -1.75 4.96 10.69
CA ILE A 22 -2.91 4.19 11.16
C ILE A 22 -2.55 2.70 11.18
N GLY A 23 -2.79 2.07 12.33
CA GLY A 23 -2.72 0.62 12.48
C GLY A 23 -3.95 -0.05 11.87
N ILE A 24 -3.73 -1.03 10.98
CA ILE A 24 -4.80 -1.78 10.32
C ILE A 24 -4.63 -3.27 10.58
N ARG A 25 -5.74 -4.01 10.65
CA ARG A 25 -5.71 -5.47 10.62
C ARG A 25 -5.86 -5.91 9.17
N ALA A 26 -4.85 -6.61 8.67
CA ALA A 26 -4.83 -7.13 7.31
C ALA A 26 -4.12 -8.47 7.29
N PHE A 27 -4.44 -9.29 6.29
CA PHE A 27 -3.61 -10.43 5.92
C PHE A 27 -2.57 -9.94 4.91
N LEU A 28 -1.29 -10.28 5.09
CA LEU A 28 -0.22 -9.88 4.17
C LEU A 28 0.68 -11.08 3.91
N GLN A 29 0.94 -11.34 2.62
CA GLN A 29 1.86 -12.39 2.17
C GLN A 29 2.90 -11.76 1.25
N GLN A 30 4.17 -12.02 1.55
CA GLN A 30 5.29 -11.60 0.72
C GLN A 30 5.58 -12.66 -0.33
N ASN A 31 5.76 -12.24 -1.58
CA ASN A 31 6.15 -13.11 -2.67
C ASN A 31 7.63 -13.52 -2.52
N THR A 32 7.91 -14.82 -2.64
CA THR A 32 9.27 -15.39 -2.56
C THR A 32 9.95 -15.53 -3.91
N GLY A 33 9.37 -14.97 -4.98
CA GLY A 33 9.95 -14.91 -6.33
C GLY A 33 9.47 -16.02 -7.29
N SER A 34 8.65 -16.95 -6.82
CA SER A 34 8.02 -18.00 -7.63
C SER A 34 6.56 -17.71 -7.96
N GLU A 35 5.94 -16.71 -7.33
CA GLU A 35 4.53 -16.42 -7.47
C GLU A 35 4.35 -15.32 -8.53
N GLN A 36 3.47 -15.55 -9.49
CA GLN A 36 3.09 -14.57 -10.50
C GLN A 36 1.57 -14.43 -10.48
N LEU A 37 1.07 -13.19 -10.54
CA LEU A 37 -0.37 -12.99 -10.61
C LEU A 37 -0.78 -13.00 -12.08
N ILE A 38 -1.68 -13.90 -12.45
CA ILE A 38 -2.24 -13.99 -13.80
C ILE A 38 -3.64 -13.38 -13.77
N LEU A 39 -3.76 -12.16 -14.31
CA LEU A 39 -5.03 -11.46 -14.47
C LEU A 39 -5.46 -11.52 -15.94
N GLY A 40 -6.16 -12.59 -16.30
CA GLY A 40 -6.53 -12.86 -17.69
C GLY A 40 -5.28 -13.08 -18.55
N GLN A 41 -4.99 -12.13 -19.45
CA GLN A 41 -3.82 -12.20 -20.35
C GLN A 41 -2.58 -11.49 -19.77
N HIS A 42 -2.69 -10.84 -18.62
CA HIS A 42 -1.60 -10.07 -18.03
C HIS A 42 -0.93 -10.83 -16.90
N VAL A 43 0.40 -10.96 -16.98
CA VAL A 43 1.24 -11.42 -15.87
C VAL A 43 1.74 -10.18 -15.13
N LYS A 44 1.38 -10.06 -13.85
CA LYS A 44 1.84 -8.96 -13.00
C LYS A 44 2.83 -9.47 -11.96
N ASN A 45 3.95 -8.76 -11.87
CA ASN A 45 4.94 -8.95 -10.82
C ASN A 45 4.54 -8.11 -9.62
N TYR A 46 4.36 -8.74 -8.47
CA TYR A 46 4.13 -8.09 -7.18
C TYR A 46 5.14 -8.63 -6.17
N ASP A 47 5.52 -7.81 -5.19
CA ASP A 47 6.53 -8.21 -4.20
C ASP A 47 5.85 -8.70 -2.92
N ALA A 48 4.63 -8.24 -2.66
CA ALA A 48 3.71 -8.76 -1.67
C ALA A 48 2.26 -8.49 -2.09
N PHE A 49 1.30 -9.20 -1.50
CA PHE A 49 -0.12 -8.82 -1.57
C PHE A 49 -0.70 -8.71 -0.16
N MET A 50 -1.72 -7.88 -0.02
CA MET A 50 -2.40 -7.64 1.25
C MET A 50 -3.92 -7.67 1.05
N LEU A 51 -4.63 -8.35 1.95
CA LEU A 51 -6.08 -8.38 2.01
C LEU A 51 -6.57 -7.63 3.25
N THR A 52 -7.49 -6.70 3.07
CA THR A 52 -8.05 -5.90 4.16
C THR A 52 -9.56 -5.69 4.02
N SER A 53 -10.21 -5.24 5.09
CA SER A 53 -11.64 -4.90 5.08
C SER A 53 -11.93 -3.69 4.19
N LYS A 54 -13.10 -3.67 3.54
CA LYS A 54 -13.59 -2.50 2.77
C LYS A 54 -13.73 -1.22 3.60
N GLN A 55 -13.75 -1.34 4.92
CA GLN A 55 -13.81 -0.20 5.84
C GLN A 55 -12.47 0.52 5.97
N VAL A 56 -11.36 -0.14 5.59
CA VAL A 56 -10.04 0.48 5.61
C VAL A 56 -9.90 1.35 4.36
N GLN A 57 -9.72 2.65 4.57
CA GLN A 57 -9.43 3.58 3.48
C GLN A 57 -7.98 3.44 3.07
N ILE A 58 -7.74 2.80 1.93
CA ILE A 58 -6.40 2.66 1.33
C ILE A 58 -6.41 3.24 -0.08
N LYS A 59 -5.30 3.86 -0.48
CA LYS A 59 -5.11 4.45 -1.79
C LYS A 59 -3.82 3.94 -2.43
N GLU A 60 -3.79 3.95 -3.77
CA GLU A 60 -2.56 3.73 -4.51
C GLU A 60 -1.52 4.79 -4.11
N GLY A 61 -0.28 4.37 -3.92
CA GLY A 61 0.81 5.20 -3.40
C GLY A 61 0.93 5.23 -1.87
N ASP A 62 -0.07 4.76 -1.12
CA ASP A 62 0.05 4.64 0.35
C ASP A 62 1.19 3.69 0.72
N GLU A 63 1.84 3.97 1.85
CA GLU A 63 2.93 3.14 2.36
C GLU A 63 2.45 2.24 3.50
N ILE A 64 2.77 0.96 3.39
CA ILE A 64 2.47 -0.09 4.35
C ILE A 64 3.77 -0.54 4.98
N GLN A 65 3.93 -0.21 6.25
CA GLN A 65 5.00 -0.74 7.07
C GLN A 65 4.56 -2.08 7.66
N TRP A 66 5.36 -3.11 7.45
CA TRP A 66 5.18 -4.43 8.03
C TRP A 66 6.54 -4.94 8.54
N HIS A 67 6.66 -5.06 9.86
CA HIS A 67 7.94 -5.25 10.55
C HIS A 67 8.95 -4.13 10.21
N ASP A 68 10.11 -4.51 9.69
CA ASP A 68 11.22 -3.65 9.27
C ASP A 68 11.15 -3.27 7.78
N LYS A 69 10.10 -3.70 7.07
CA LYS A 69 9.95 -3.49 5.63
C LYS A 69 8.87 -2.45 5.34
N ILE A 70 9.10 -1.66 4.30
CA ILE A 70 8.13 -0.71 3.76
C ILE A 70 7.74 -1.18 2.36
N PHE A 71 6.44 -1.22 2.13
CA PHE A 71 5.86 -1.49 0.83
C PHE A 71 4.98 -0.33 0.40
N ARG A 72 4.89 -0.06 -0.89
CA ARG A 72 3.98 0.90 -1.49
C ARG A 72 2.83 0.16 -2.19
N VAL A 73 1.62 0.65 -1.99
CA VAL A 73 0.43 0.14 -2.69
C VAL A 73 0.54 0.52 -4.17
N ALA A 74 0.69 -0.48 -5.03
CA ALA A 74 0.81 -0.28 -6.47
C ALA A 74 -0.53 -0.42 -7.20
N GLU A 75 -1.41 -1.27 -6.69
CA GLU A 75 -2.73 -1.53 -7.28
C GLU A 75 -3.72 -1.96 -6.19
N ILE A 76 -4.98 -1.56 -6.38
CA ILE A 76 -6.09 -1.93 -5.51
C ILE A 76 -7.16 -2.63 -6.34
N ILE A 77 -7.51 -3.85 -5.92
CA ILE A 77 -8.59 -4.65 -6.49
C ILE A 77 -9.71 -4.73 -5.45
N GLU A 78 -10.87 -4.15 -5.79
CA GLU A 78 -12.06 -4.25 -4.95
C GLU A 78 -12.82 -5.55 -5.22
N ASN A 79 -12.74 -6.47 -4.26
CA ASN A 79 -13.56 -7.67 -4.25
C ASN A 79 -14.88 -7.44 -3.48
N ARG A 80 -15.80 -8.40 -3.58
CA ARG A 80 -17.10 -8.34 -2.89
C ARG A 80 -16.97 -8.30 -1.37
N SER A 81 -16.00 -9.02 -0.80
CA SER A 81 -15.84 -9.21 0.64
C SER A 81 -14.65 -8.47 1.27
N HIS A 82 -13.69 -8.04 0.45
CA HIS A 82 -12.42 -7.48 0.92
C HIS A 82 -11.81 -6.58 -0.16
N ILE A 83 -10.76 -5.87 0.22
CA ILE A 83 -9.87 -5.16 -0.70
C ILE A 83 -8.59 -5.98 -0.81
N GLU A 84 -8.16 -6.27 -2.02
CA GLU A 84 -6.87 -6.86 -2.34
C GLU A 84 -5.93 -5.75 -2.83
N CYS A 85 -4.74 -5.67 -2.25
CA CYS A 85 -3.74 -4.66 -2.55
C CYS A 85 -2.49 -5.36 -3.04
N HIS A 86 -2.01 -5.02 -4.24
CA HIS A 86 -0.71 -5.47 -4.70
C HIS A 86 0.34 -4.47 -4.28
N LEU A 87 1.40 -4.98 -3.68
CA LEU A 87 2.40 -4.19 -2.99
C LEU A 87 3.75 -4.33 -3.69
N LYS A 88 4.45 -3.20 -3.77
CA LYS A 88 5.84 -3.11 -4.23
C LYS A 88 6.74 -2.74 -3.08
N LYS A 89 7.86 -3.44 -2.94
CA LYS A 89 8.83 -3.13 -1.90
C LYS A 89 9.44 -1.76 -2.20
N VAL A 90 9.51 -0.90 -1.20
CA VAL A 90 10.28 0.33 -1.30
C VAL A 90 11.71 -0.04 -0.91
N GLU A 91 12.59 -0.11 -1.90
CA GLU A 91 14.03 -0.26 -1.64
C GLU A 91 14.56 1.06 -1.06
N ALA A 92 15.33 0.96 0.02
CA ALA A 92 16.00 2.07 0.68
C ALA A 92 17.31 2.43 -0.03
#